data_AF-A0A9P1IPV1-F1
#
_entry.id   AF-A0A9P1IPV1-F1
#
_cell.length_a   1.000
_cell.length_b   1.000
_cell.length_c   1.000
_cell.angle_alpha   90.00
_cell.angle_beta   90.00
_cell.angle_gamma   90.00
#
_symmetry.space_group_name_H-M   'P 1'
#
loop_
_entity.id
_entity.type
_entity.pdbx_description
1 polymer ?
#
loop_
_entity_poly.entity_id
_entity_poly.type
_entity_poly.pdbx_seq_one_letter_code
_entity_poly.pdbx_strand_id
1 'polypeptide(L)'
;MDCTEAISMDPTIFKNFYRRAVALKNLGIFEEAEKDLKKCLELTNNQAATALLQEVRGKKNLKIIEMFATERDDYLSSNEKFEEIPIVCEEPSTSSSTSQEIIIEAIKEKAIPKRPMNYGEFATSLVYLQDQPIVLAKYFMEIDPNRYHFLFDDLINDGQASDIFYALSQYLRCFPQNSPEVAERLLKLAEVERFDMLIMFLRPHAKGYISDICKFLSEQDSKLVMETYLKG
;
A
#
# COMPACT_ATOMS: atom_id res chain seq x y z
N MET A 1 2.36 -8.81 16.97
CA MET A 1 2.42 -9.25 18.38
C MET A 1 1.06 -8.98 18.99
N ASP A 2 0.35 -10.02 19.41
CA ASP A 2 -0.96 -9.87 20.05
C ASP A 2 -0.78 -9.37 21.49
N CYS A 3 -1.38 -8.23 21.83
CA CYS A 3 -1.25 -7.67 23.17
C CYS A 3 -2.01 -8.51 24.22
N THR A 4 -3.03 -9.26 23.81
CA THR A 4 -3.80 -10.14 24.69
C THR A 4 -2.97 -11.31 25.18
N GLU A 5 -2.22 -11.93 24.26
CA GLU A 5 -1.27 -12.98 24.59
C GLU A 5 -0.11 -12.43 25.46
N ALA A 6 0.41 -11.25 25.12
CA ALA A 6 1.48 -10.62 25.89
C ALA A 6 1.09 -10.26 27.33
N ILE A 7 -0.16 -9.84 27.56
CA ILE A 7 -0.71 -9.60 28.91
C ILE A 7 -0.90 -10.93 29.67
N SER A 8 -1.27 -11.99 28.96
CA SER A 8 -1.43 -13.33 29.56
C SER A 8 -0.10 -13.92 29.99
N MET A 9 0.98 -13.62 29.25
CA MET A 9 2.34 -14.03 29.61
C MET A 9 2.93 -13.21 30.76
N ASP A 10 2.82 -11.88 30.71
CA ASP A 10 3.29 -10.99 31.79
C ASP A 10 2.32 -9.81 32.03
N PRO A 11 1.48 -9.89 33.07
CA PRO A 11 0.51 -8.85 33.41
C PRO A 11 1.11 -7.66 34.16
N THR A 12 2.42 -7.64 34.43
CA THR A 12 3.09 -6.52 35.10
C THR A 12 3.58 -5.44 34.14
N ILE A 13 3.67 -5.77 32.85
CA ILE A 13 4.16 -4.87 31.80
C ILE A 13 3.05 -3.90 31.36
N PHE A 14 3.09 -2.68 31.90
CA PHE A 14 2.14 -1.62 31.56
C PHE A 14 2.08 -1.30 30.04
N LYS A 15 3.19 -1.50 29.31
CA LYS A 15 3.27 -1.23 27.87
C LYS A 15 2.32 -2.11 27.07
N ASN A 16 2.06 -3.34 27.52
CA ASN A 16 1.15 -4.26 26.83
C ASN A 16 -0.30 -3.76 26.94
N PHE A 17 -0.71 -3.32 28.14
CA PHE A 17 -2.01 -2.67 28.35
C PHE A 17 -2.15 -1.37 27.55
N TYR A 18 -1.12 -0.51 27.57
CA TYR A 18 -1.15 0.74 26.81
C TYR A 18 -1.31 0.50 25.30
N ARG A 19 -0.56 -0.45 24.73
CA ARG A 19 -0.64 -0.80 23.31
C ARG A 19 -2.01 -1.37 22.95
N ARG A 20 -2.58 -2.24 23.79
CA ARG A 20 -3.93 -2.78 23.57
C ARG A 20 -4.99 -1.69 23.63
N ALA A 21 -4.90 -0.77 24.60
CA ALA A 21 -5.81 0.36 24.71
C ALA A 21 -5.81 1.28 23.48
N VAL A 22 -4.64 1.55 22.90
CA VAL A 22 -4.52 2.34 21.66
C VAL A 22 -5.22 1.64 20.50
N ALA A 23 -5.02 0.32 20.35
CA ALA A 23 -5.70 -0.46 19.31
C ALA A 23 -7.23 -0.46 19.49
N LEU A 24 -7.70 -0.72 20.71
CA LEU A 24 -9.14 -0.73 21.05
C LEU A 24 -9.80 0.64 20.82
N LYS A 25 -9.12 1.73 21.18
CA LYS A 25 -9.56 3.10 20.86
C LYS A 25 -9.77 3.27 19.36
N ASN A 26 -8.82 2.83 18.53
CA ASN A 26 -8.89 2.99 17.08
C ASN A 26 -9.99 2.11 16.45
N LEU A 27 -10.32 0.98 17.08
CA LEU A 27 -11.47 0.13 16.74
C LEU A 27 -12.81 0.68 17.25
N GLY A 28 -12.79 1.79 18.01
CA GLY A 28 -13.96 2.39 18.63
C GLY A 28 -14.59 1.55 19.75
N ILE A 29 -13.80 0.66 20.37
CA ILE A 29 -14.14 -0.11 21.56
C ILE A 29 -13.57 0.63 22.79
N PHE A 30 -14.22 1.74 23.14
CA PHE A 30 -13.75 2.69 24.14
C PHE A 30 -13.81 2.15 25.58
N GLU A 31 -14.81 1.34 25.93
CA GLU A 31 -14.96 0.79 27.29
C GLU A 31 -13.80 -0.13 27.68
N GLU A 32 -13.35 -0.98 26.75
CA GLU A 32 -12.22 -1.89 26.98
C GLU A 32 -10.90 -1.12 27.00
N ALA A 33 -10.75 -0.13 26.12
CA ALA A 33 -9.60 0.77 26.14
C ALA A 33 -9.49 1.53 27.49
N GLU A 34 -10.61 1.97 28.06
CA GLU A 34 -10.64 2.64 29.36
C GLU A 34 -10.15 1.71 30.50
N LYS A 35 -10.56 0.45 30.49
CA LYS A 35 -10.14 -0.57 31.47
C LYS A 35 -8.62 -0.80 31.42
N ASP A 36 -8.09 -0.96 30.21
CA ASP A 36 -6.65 -1.16 30.01
C ASP A 36 -5.82 0.06 30.42
N LEU A 37 -6.33 1.28 30.18
CA LEU A 37 -5.67 2.51 30.60
C LEU A 37 -5.65 2.67 32.12
N LYS A 38 -6.74 2.32 32.80
CA LYS A 38 -6.75 2.28 34.28
C LYS A 38 -5.72 1.31 34.82
N LYS A 39 -5.64 0.09 34.25
CA LYS A 39 -4.63 -0.90 34.63
C LYS A 39 -3.21 -0.40 34.38
N CYS A 40 -2.98 0.29 33.26
CA CYS A 40 -1.71 0.92 32.96
C CYS A 40 -1.32 1.96 34.03
N LEU A 41 -2.29 2.76 34.50
CA LEU A 41 -2.06 3.80 35.52
C LEU A 41 -1.87 3.24 36.94
N GLU A 42 -2.43 2.06 37.25
CA GLU A 42 -2.15 1.32 38.48
C GLU A 42 -0.69 0.83 38.52
N LEU A 43 -0.16 0.39 37.37
CA LEU A 43 1.19 -0.16 37.26
C LEU A 43 2.26 0.93 37.11
N THR A 44 1.93 2.08 36.52
CA THR A 44 2.85 3.19 36.34
C THR A 44 2.15 4.54 36.25
N ASN A 45 2.76 5.58 36.80
CA ASN A 45 2.25 6.95 36.66
C ASN A 45 2.69 7.55 35.31
N ASN A 46 2.00 7.16 34.22
CA ASN A 46 2.31 7.60 32.86
C ASN A 46 1.36 8.69 32.38
N GLN A 47 1.92 9.88 32.09
CA GLN A 47 1.16 11.02 31.57
C GLN A 47 0.45 10.73 30.24
N ALA A 48 1.07 9.95 29.34
CA ALA A 48 0.45 9.58 28.07
C ALA A 48 -0.81 8.72 28.27
N ALA A 49 -0.79 7.79 29.24
CA ALA A 49 -1.95 6.99 29.59
C ALA A 49 -3.07 7.84 30.21
N THR A 50 -2.73 8.85 31.02
CA THR A 50 -3.74 9.78 31.56
C THR A 50 -4.42 10.63 30.47
N ALA A 51 -3.64 11.14 29.50
CA ALA A 51 -4.17 11.92 28.39
C ALA A 51 -5.11 11.06 27.52
N LEU A 52 -4.69 9.84 27.18
CA LEU A 52 -5.52 8.92 26.40
C LEU A 52 -6.79 8.51 27.16
N LEU A 53 -6.71 8.34 28.49
CA LEU A 53 -7.86 8.03 29.32
C LEU A 53 -8.91 9.15 29.28
N GLN A 54 -8.48 10.42 29.34
CA GLN A 54 -9.40 11.56 29.22
C GLN A 54 -10.08 11.61 27.85
N GLU A 55 -9.37 11.21 26.79
CA GLU A 55 -9.89 11.20 25.43
C GLU A 55 -10.93 10.09 25.18
N VAL A 56 -10.76 8.95 25.84
CA VAL A 56 -11.64 7.76 25.69
C VAL A 56 -12.85 7.84 26.63
N ARG A 57 -12.70 8.52 27.77
CA ARG A 57 -13.74 8.62 28.81
C ARG A 57 -15.05 9.21 28.26
N GLY A 58 -16.14 8.48 28.46
CA GLY A 58 -17.49 8.92 28.08
C GLY A 58 -17.85 8.71 26.61
N LYS A 59 -16.97 8.14 25.78
CA LYS A 59 -17.30 7.70 24.43
C LYS A 59 -18.03 6.36 24.49
N LYS A 60 -19.05 6.19 23.65
CA LYS A 60 -19.81 4.94 23.51
C LYS A 60 -19.15 4.05 22.46
N ASN A 61 -19.14 2.75 22.71
CA ASN A 61 -18.62 1.78 21.75
C ASN A 61 -19.41 1.84 20.43
N LEU A 62 -18.72 1.63 19.32
CA LEU A 62 -19.37 1.40 18.03
C LEU A 62 -20.31 0.19 18.12
N LYS A 63 -21.47 0.29 17.48
CA LYS A 63 -22.38 -0.86 17.37
C LYS A 63 -21.70 -1.90 16.50
N ILE A 64 -21.44 -3.06 17.09
CA ILE A 64 -20.98 -4.23 16.35
C ILE A 64 -22.14 -4.64 15.44
N ILE A 65 -21.94 -4.51 14.13
CA ILE A 65 -22.83 -5.13 13.16
C ILE A 65 -22.33 -6.57 13.05
N GLU A 66 -23.01 -7.48 13.76
CA GLU A 66 -22.78 -8.91 13.56
C GLU A 66 -23.26 -9.28 12.16
N MET A 67 -22.31 -9.37 11.24
CA MET A 67 -22.57 -9.86 9.90
C MET A 67 -22.41 -11.38 9.96
N PHE A 68 -23.54 -12.09 9.98
CA PHE A 68 -23.53 -13.53 9.84
C PHE A 68 -22.98 -13.86 8.45
N ALA A 69 -21.95 -14.70 8.39
CA ALA A 69 -21.53 -15.29 7.14
C ALA A 69 -22.70 -16.13 6.63
N THR A 70 -23.46 -15.59 5.69
CA THR A 70 -24.41 -16.41 4.93
C THR A 70 -23.59 -17.42 4.14
N GLU A 71 -24.01 -18.68 4.19
CA GLU A 71 -23.48 -19.69 3.27
C GLU A 71 -23.63 -19.12 1.84
N ARG A 72 -22.63 -19.40 1.00
CA ARG A 72 -22.63 -18.96 -0.39
C ARG A 72 -23.78 -19.69 -1.07
N ASP A 73 -24.95 -19.07 -1.10
CA ASP A 73 -26.08 -19.60 -1.87
C ASP A 73 -25.71 -19.47 -3.35
N ASP A 74 -25.26 -20.56 -3.94
CA ASP A 74 -25.01 -20.70 -5.38
C ASP A 74 -26.29 -20.48 -6.22
N TYR A 75 -27.44 -20.26 -5.57
CA TYR A 75 -28.75 -19.96 -6.17
C TYR A 75 -29.05 -18.46 -6.33
N LEU A 76 -28.15 -17.56 -5.91
CA LEU A 76 -28.25 -16.12 -6.21
C LEU A 76 -27.60 -15.74 -7.55
N SER A 77 -27.52 -16.66 -8.51
CA SER A 77 -27.31 -16.31 -9.91
C SER A 77 -28.66 -15.98 -10.53
N SER A 78 -28.85 -14.75 -11.01
CA SER A 78 -29.99 -14.46 -11.89
C SER A 78 -29.98 -15.45 -13.06
N ASN A 79 -31.12 -16.10 -13.34
CA ASN A 79 -31.30 -16.96 -14.52
C ASN A 79 -31.42 -16.12 -15.82
N GLU A 80 -31.31 -14.80 -15.73
CA GLU A 80 -31.31 -13.93 -16.89
C GLU A 80 -30.02 -14.09 -17.68
N LYS A 81 -30.19 -14.30 -18.98
CA LYS A 81 -29.09 -14.44 -19.92
C LYS A 81 -28.39 -13.08 -20.01
N PHE A 82 -27.10 -13.04 -19.68
CA PHE A 82 -26.30 -11.82 -19.81
C PHE A 82 -26.36 -11.32 -21.27
N GLU A 83 -26.89 -10.12 -21.45
CA GLU A 83 -26.82 -9.41 -22.72
C GLU A 83 -25.59 -8.49 -22.69
N GLU A 84 -24.75 -8.58 -23.72
CA GLU A 84 -23.65 -7.65 -23.91
C GLU A 84 -24.22 -6.28 -24.27
N ILE A 85 -24.14 -5.33 -23.33
CA ILE A 85 -24.42 -3.93 -23.63
C ILE A 85 -23.19 -3.38 -24.35
N PRO A 86 -23.30 -2.89 -25.60
CA PRO A 86 -22.18 -2.27 -26.28
C PRO A 86 -21.77 -1.01 -25.52
N ILE A 87 -20.57 -1.02 -24.94
CA ILE A 87 -19.96 0.18 -24.40
C ILE A 87 -19.50 1.00 -25.62
N VAL A 88 -20.32 1.98 -26.02
CA VAL A 88 -19.88 3.03 -26.94
C VAL A 88 -18.95 3.93 -26.14
N CYS A 89 -17.66 3.60 -26.17
CA CYS A 89 -16.61 4.52 -25.75
C CYS A 89 -16.53 5.63 -26.80
N GLU A 90 -17.27 6.73 -26.59
CA GLU A 90 -16.94 7.97 -27.27
C GLU A 90 -15.56 8.41 -26.75
N GLU A 91 -14.54 8.27 -27.60
CA GLU A 91 -13.26 8.89 -27.35
C GLU A 91 -13.43 10.42 -27.41
N PRO A 92 -13.04 11.18 -26.38
CA PRO A 92 -13.05 12.63 -26.48
C PRO A 92 -11.88 13.06 -27.36
N SER A 93 -12.18 13.25 -28.65
CA SER A 93 -11.35 14.00 -29.58
C SER A 93 -11.25 15.45 -29.15
N THR A 94 -10.02 15.94 -29.05
CA THR A 94 -9.58 17.29 -28.71
C THR A 94 -10.06 18.33 -29.74
N SER A 95 -10.77 19.40 -29.33
CA SER A 95 -10.40 20.81 -29.62
C SER A 95 -11.44 21.87 -29.17
N SER A 96 -10.94 22.77 -28.31
CA SER A 96 -11.21 24.22 -28.18
C SER A 96 -12.60 24.80 -27.79
N SER A 97 -12.61 25.34 -26.56
CA SER A 97 -13.01 26.71 -26.14
C SER A 97 -14.49 27.06 -25.91
N THR A 98 -14.90 27.22 -24.64
CA THR A 98 -15.01 28.53 -23.93
C THR A 98 -15.58 28.33 -22.51
N SER A 99 -14.77 28.72 -21.50
CA SER A 99 -15.05 29.30 -20.16
C SER A 99 -16.44 29.08 -19.52
N GLN A 100 -16.62 28.69 -18.25
CA GLN A 100 -15.94 29.18 -17.04
C GLN A 100 -16.02 28.16 -15.87
N GLU A 101 -14.89 28.06 -15.17
CA GLU A 101 -14.72 27.93 -13.70
C GLU A 101 -15.46 26.82 -12.93
N ILE A 102 -14.85 25.63 -12.81
CA ILE A 102 -14.90 24.79 -11.59
C ILE A 102 -13.55 24.08 -11.38
N ILE A 103 -12.77 24.62 -10.43
CA ILE A 103 -11.71 24.02 -9.60
C ILE A 103 -10.47 23.46 -10.35
N ILE A 104 -9.55 24.37 -10.69
CA ILE A 104 -8.11 24.06 -10.67
C ILE A 104 -7.70 24.05 -9.20
N GLU A 105 -7.81 22.90 -8.55
CA GLU A 105 -7.11 22.67 -7.29
C GLU A 105 -5.64 22.47 -7.64
N ALA A 106 -4.81 23.45 -7.28
CA ALA A 106 -3.37 23.37 -7.48
C ALA A 106 -2.82 22.12 -6.79
N ILE A 107 -2.55 21.06 -7.56
CA ILE A 107 -1.87 19.85 -7.08
C ILE A 107 -0.46 20.31 -6.66
N LYS A 108 -0.27 20.56 -5.36
CA LYS A 108 1.06 20.70 -4.79
C LYS A 108 1.73 19.33 -4.92
N GLU A 109 2.72 19.22 -5.80
CA GLU A 109 3.58 18.03 -5.91
C GLU A 109 4.13 17.74 -4.50
N LYS A 110 3.81 16.54 -3.97
CA LYS A 110 4.30 16.14 -2.65
C LYS A 110 5.83 16.15 -2.67
N ALA A 111 6.44 16.74 -1.65
CA ALA A 111 7.90 16.74 -1.54
C ALA A 111 8.42 15.30 -1.45
N ILE A 112 9.52 15.02 -2.15
CA ILE A 112 10.16 13.70 -2.14
C ILE A 112 10.67 13.43 -0.71
N PRO A 113 10.25 12.32 -0.07
CA PRO A 113 10.69 11.99 1.27
C PRO A 113 12.17 11.61 1.29
N LYS A 114 12.76 11.57 2.48
CA LYS A 114 14.17 11.20 2.62
C LYS A 114 14.40 9.76 2.15
N ARG A 115 15.61 9.49 1.68
CA ARG A 115 16.03 8.14 1.29
C ARG A 115 15.79 7.17 2.45
N PRO A 116 15.17 6.02 2.19
CA PRO A 116 14.77 5.12 3.26
C PRO A 116 16.00 4.48 3.89
N MET A 117 16.03 4.45 5.23
CA MET A 117 17.06 3.73 5.97
C MET A 117 16.70 2.27 6.19
N ASN A 118 15.44 1.90 6.08
CA ASN A 118 14.91 0.54 6.21
C ASN A 118 13.61 0.41 5.40
N TYR A 119 13.08 -0.80 5.30
CA TYR A 119 11.84 -1.04 4.56
C TYR A 119 10.62 -0.32 5.13
N GLY A 120 10.50 -0.20 6.46
CA GLY A 120 9.33 0.43 7.08
C GLY A 120 9.17 1.90 6.67
N GLU A 121 10.29 2.62 6.61
CA GLU A 121 10.34 3.99 6.07
C GLU A 121 10.00 4.04 4.57
N PHE A 122 10.48 3.06 3.79
CA PHE A 122 10.14 2.94 2.38
C PHE A 122 8.64 2.69 2.17
N ALA A 123 8.05 1.74 2.89
CA ALA A 123 6.63 1.40 2.83
C ALA A 123 5.75 2.61 3.20
N THR A 124 6.12 3.35 4.25
CA THR A 124 5.43 4.58 4.64
C THR A 124 5.51 5.63 3.53
N SER A 125 6.66 5.75 2.87
CA SER A 125 6.87 6.67 1.76
C SER A 125 6.05 6.29 0.52
N LEU A 126 5.90 4.98 0.22
CA LEU A 126 5.02 4.50 -0.85
C LEU A 126 3.56 4.90 -0.60
N VAL A 127 3.04 4.63 0.60
CA VAL A 127 1.67 5.02 0.97
C VAL A 127 1.48 6.54 0.90
N TYR A 128 2.47 7.31 1.35
CA TYR A 128 2.43 8.77 1.22
C TYR A 128 2.39 9.24 -0.24
N LEU A 129 3.04 8.54 -1.16
CA LEU A 129 3.16 8.90 -2.57
C LEU A 129 2.17 8.17 -3.51
N GLN A 130 1.27 7.34 -2.99
CA GLN A 130 0.38 6.49 -3.80
C GLN A 130 -0.45 7.27 -4.83
N ASP A 131 -0.86 8.50 -4.52
CA ASP A 131 -1.66 9.36 -5.41
C ASP A 131 -0.81 10.10 -6.48
N GLN A 132 0.53 9.96 -6.44
CA GLN A 132 1.48 10.70 -7.26
C GLN A 132 2.50 9.74 -7.90
N PRO A 133 2.10 8.95 -8.92
CA PRO A 133 2.91 7.87 -9.47
C PRO A 133 4.25 8.35 -10.05
N ILE A 134 4.28 9.53 -10.67
CA ILE A 134 5.54 10.08 -11.22
C ILE A 134 6.53 10.41 -10.11
N VAL A 135 6.05 10.96 -8.98
CA VAL A 135 6.91 11.30 -7.82
C VAL A 135 7.38 10.02 -7.12
N LEU A 136 6.50 9.02 -7.00
CA LEU A 136 6.84 7.70 -6.47
C LEU A 136 7.95 7.04 -7.30
N ALA A 137 7.83 7.07 -8.63
CA ALA A 137 8.87 6.55 -9.51
C ALA A 137 10.20 7.29 -9.34
N LYS A 138 10.19 8.63 -9.31
CA LYS A 138 11.42 9.42 -9.04
C LYS A 138 12.06 9.01 -7.71
N TYR A 139 11.26 8.89 -6.64
CA TYR A 139 11.72 8.44 -5.34
C TYR A 139 12.35 7.04 -5.38
N PHE A 140 11.72 6.09 -6.06
CA PHE A 140 12.25 4.73 -6.22
C PHE A 140 13.58 4.73 -7.01
N MET A 141 13.67 5.54 -8.07
CA MET A 141 14.88 5.69 -8.88
C MET A 141 16.06 6.32 -8.11
N GLU A 142 15.79 7.12 -7.07
CA GLU A 142 16.82 7.69 -6.19
C GLU A 142 17.47 6.68 -5.23
N ILE A 143 16.86 5.51 -5.03
CA ILE A 143 17.38 4.46 -4.14
C ILE A 143 18.51 3.73 -4.86
N ASP A 144 19.70 3.64 -4.27
CA ASP A 144 20.84 2.89 -4.83
C ASP A 144 20.49 1.39 -5.01
N PRO A 145 20.69 0.77 -6.20
CA PRO A 145 20.41 -0.66 -6.41
C PRO A 145 21.15 -1.58 -5.45
N ASN A 146 22.35 -1.19 -4.99
CA ASN A 146 23.14 -2.00 -4.07
C ASN A 146 22.48 -2.13 -2.68
N ARG A 147 21.49 -1.29 -2.37
CA ARG A 147 20.71 -1.34 -1.13
C ARG A 147 19.44 -2.19 -1.25
N TYR A 148 19.15 -2.77 -2.42
CA TYR A 148 17.90 -3.50 -2.64
C TYR A 148 17.80 -4.73 -1.74
N HIS A 149 18.83 -5.56 -1.65
CA HIS A 149 18.86 -6.68 -0.70
C HIS A 149 18.54 -6.25 0.73
N PHE A 150 19.25 -5.24 1.24
CA PHE A 150 19.04 -4.71 2.58
C PHE A 150 17.63 -4.14 2.83
N LEU A 151 16.99 -3.57 1.80
CA LEU A 151 15.66 -2.98 1.93
C LEU A 151 14.55 -4.01 1.69
N PHE A 152 14.74 -4.96 0.79
CA PHE A 152 13.65 -5.67 0.13
C PHE A 152 13.63 -7.18 0.37
N ASP A 153 14.73 -7.78 0.86
CA ASP A 153 14.83 -9.22 1.08
C ASP A 153 13.72 -9.75 2.01
N ASP A 154 13.23 -8.94 2.95
CA ASP A 154 12.28 -9.42 3.96
C ASP A 154 10.82 -9.00 3.78
N LEU A 155 10.50 -8.03 2.91
CA LEU A 155 9.25 -7.29 3.12
C LEU A 155 8.46 -6.85 1.87
N ILE A 156 8.91 -7.07 0.62
CA ILE A 156 8.06 -6.71 -0.53
C ILE A 156 6.84 -7.62 -0.64
N ASN A 157 5.64 -7.03 -0.65
CA ASN A 157 4.37 -7.69 -1.00
C ASN A 157 3.89 -7.32 -2.42
N ASP A 158 2.88 -8.05 -2.92
CA ASP A 158 2.32 -7.88 -4.27
C ASP A 158 1.74 -6.47 -4.51
N GLY A 159 1.11 -5.89 -3.49
CA GLY A 159 0.53 -4.55 -3.57
C GLY A 159 1.59 -3.48 -3.81
N GLN A 160 2.61 -3.44 -2.96
CA GLN A 160 3.69 -2.45 -3.08
C GLN A 160 4.51 -2.64 -4.35
N ALA A 161 4.73 -3.89 -4.78
CA ALA A 161 5.36 -4.17 -6.06
C ALA A 161 4.51 -3.64 -7.23
N SER A 162 3.19 -3.83 -7.19
CA SER A 162 2.26 -3.32 -8.20
C SER A 162 2.30 -1.80 -8.28
N ASP A 163 2.29 -1.10 -7.14
CA ASP A 163 2.39 0.36 -7.09
C ASP A 163 3.68 0.88 -7.72
N ILE A 164 4.80 0.20 -7.46
CA ILE A 164 6.10 0.52 -8.06
C ILE A 164 6.06 0.30 -9.58
N PHE A 165 5.55 -0.84 -10.05
CA PHE A 165 5.48 -1.12 -11.49
C PHE A 165 4.53 -0.16 -12.21
N TYR A 166 3.39 0.16 -11.61
CA TYR A 166 2.49 1.19 -12.13
C TYR A 166 3.22 2.53 -12.24
N ALA A 167 3.86 2.99 -11.17
CA ALA A 167 4.60 4.24 -11.14
C ALA A 167 5.71 4.29 -12.21
N LEU A 168 6.52 3.23 -12.35
CA LEU A 168 7.56 3.14 -13.37
C LEU A 168 6.99 3.13 -14.79
N SER A 169 5.84 2.49 -15.01
CA SER A 169 5.15 2.53 -16.31
C SER A 169 4.72 3.95 -16.68
N GLN A 170 4.20 4.73 -15.72
CA GLN A 170 3.83 6.14 -15.94
C GLN A 170 5.07 7.02 -16.14
N TYR A 171 6.12 6.74 -15.39
CA TYR A 171 7.38 7.46 -15.50
C TYR A 171 8.00 7.34 -16.89
N LEU A 172 8.05 6.15 -17.47
CA LEU A 172 8.58 5.95 -18.84
C LEU A 172 7.71 6.57 -19.94
N ARG A 173 6.39 6.70 -19.72
CA ARG A 173 5.52 7.46 -20.63
C ARG A 173 5.92 8.95 -20.70
N CYS A 174 6.38 9.52 -19.59
CA CYS A 174 6.84 10.91 -19.51
C CYS A 174 8.32 11.08 -19.84
N PHE A 175 9.16 10.10 -19.49
CA PHE A 175 10.61 10.14 -19.64
C PHE A 175 11.17 8.87 -20.31
N PRO A 176 10.87 8.63 -21.61
CA PRO A 176 11.29 7.41 -22.31
C PRO A 176 12.81 7.21 -22.37
N GLN A 177 13.57 8.30 -22.30
CA GLN A 177 15.03 8.29 -22.32
C GLN A 177 15.66 7.57 -21.12
N ASN A 178 14.91 7.42 -20.02
CA ASN A 178 15.38 6.75 -18.80
C ASN A 178 15.05 5.23 -18.80
N SER A 179 14.72 4.68 -19.96
CA SER A 179 14.47 3.25 -20.14
C SER A 179 15.61 2.34 -19.68
N PRO A 180 16.91 2.60 -19.96
CA PRO A 180 17.97 1.69 -19.52
C PRO A 180 18.11 1.68 -18.00
N GLU A 181 17.98 2.84 -17.33
CA GLU A 181 18.04 2.90 -15.88
C GLU A 181 16.87 2.16 -15.23
N VAL A 182 15.66 2.28 -15.79
CA VAL A 182 14.48 1.55 -15.28
C VAL A 182 14.65 0.04 -15.48
N ALA A 183 15.18 -0.40 -16.64
CA ALA A 183 15.49 -1.80 -16.86
C ALA A 183 16.50 -2.33 -15.84
N GLU A 184 17.58 -1.58 -15.59
CA GLU A 184 18.57 -1.93 -14.55
C GLU A 184 17.90 -2.09 -13.19
N ARG A 185 16.97 -1.19 -12.82
CA ARG A 185 16.28 -1.28 -11.52
C ARG A 185 15.42 -2.52 -11.42
N LEU A 186 14.70 -2.88 -12.48
CA LEU A 186 13.89 -4.10 -12.49
C LEU A 186 14.79 -5.34 -12.40
N LEU A 187 15.86 -5.43 -13.19
CA LEU A 187 16.77 -6.57 -13.12
C LEU A 187 17.44 -6.71 -11.75
N LYS A 188 17.82 -5.59 -11.11
CA LYS A 188 18.35 -5.61 -9.74
C LYS A 188 17.32 -5.97 -8.69
N LEU A 189 16.06 -5.58 -8.88
CA LEU A 189 14.97 -5.98 -8.00
C LEU A 189 14.70 -7.49 -8.08
N ALA A 190 14.99 -8.11 -9.24
CA ALA A 190 14.88 -9.54 -9.42
C ALA A 190 15.97 -10.38 -8.71
N GLU A 191 17.05 -9.75 -8.25
CA GLU A 191 18.12 -10.44 -7.50
C GLU A 191 17.77 -10.64 -6.01
N VAL A 192 16.73 -9.95 -5.50
CA VAL A 192 16.30 -9.97 -4.09
C VAL A 192 15.76 -11.35 -3.67
N GLU A 193 16.03 -11.79 -2.43
CA GLU A 193 15.72 -13.17 -1.98
C GLU A 193 14.23 -13.56 -2.11
N ARG A 194 13.31 -12.62 -1.90
CA ARG A 194 11.86 -12.85 -1.98
C ARG A 194 11.26 -12.61 -3.35
N PHE A 195 12.09 -12.43 -4.38
CA PHE A 195 11.60 -12.19 -5.72
C PHE A 195 10.69 -13.32 -6.23
N ASP A 196 11.06 -14.58 -5.99
CA ASP A 196 10.25 -15.72 -6.40
C ASP A 196 8.84 -15.71 -5.77
N MET A 197 8.75 -15.34 -4.49
CA MET A 197 7.45 -15.18 -3.81
C MET A 197 6.66 -14.03 -4.43
N LEU A 198 7.31 -12.90 -4.71
CA LEU A 198 6.68 -11.74 -5.33
C LEU A 198 6.06 -12.11 -6.69
N ILE A 199 6.80 -12.81 -7.55
CA ILE A 199 6.30 -13.23 -8.87
C ILE A 199 5.15 -14.23 -8.75
N MET A 200 5.23 -15.19 -7.80
CA MET A 200 4.18 -16.18 -7.58
C MET A 200 2.85 -15.53 -7.16
N PHE A 201 2.89 -14.47 -6.36
CA PHE A 201 1.70 -13.74 -5.90
C PHE A 201 1.36 -12.51 -6.75
N LEU A 202 2.12 -12.24 -7.81
CA LEU A 202 1.92 -11.07 -8.65
C LEU A 202 0.60 -11.16 -9.42
N ARG A 203 -0.29 -10.18 -9.20
CA ARG A 203 -1.61 -10.18 -9.84
C ARG A 203 -1.52 -9.89 -11.34
N PRO A 204 -2.51 -10.32 -12.15
CA PRO A 204 -2.48 -10.12 -13.60
C PRO A 204 -2.36 -8.65 -14.04
N HIS A 205 -2.98 -7.72 -13.32
CA HIS A 205 -2.88 -6.29 -13.64
C HIS A 205 -1.45 -5.75 -13.49
N ALA A 206 -0.70 -6.23 -12.48
CA ALA A 206 0.68 -5.83 -12.26
C ALA A 206 1.61 -6.39 -13.35
N LYS A 207 1.37 -7.63 -13.81
CA LYS A 207 2.02 -8.18 -15.02
C LYS A 207 1.73 -7.33 -16.26
N GLY A 208 0.56 -6.70 -16.33
CA GLY A 208 0.20 -5.71 -17.36
C GLY A 208 1.10 -4.46 -17.33
N TYR A 209 1.40 -3.91 -16.15
CA TYR A 209 2.32 -2.76 -16.02
C TYR A 209 3.75 -3.11 -16.46
N ILE A 210 4.22 -4.31 -16.14
CA ILE A 210 5.53 -4.79 -16.59
C ILE A 210 5.56 -4.91 -18.11
N SER A 211 4.50 -5.46 -18.70
CA SER A 211 4.36 -5.53 -20.16
C SER A 211 4.34 -4.14 -20.81
N ASP A 212 3.71 -3.16 -20.17
CA ASP A 212 3.72 -1.77 -20.60
C ASP A 212 5.11 -1.15 -20.52
N ILE A 213 5.86 -1.39 -19.44
CA ILE A 213 7.25 -0.94 -19.30
C ILE A 213 8.10 -1.51 -20.43
N CYS A 214 8.00 -2.81 -20.70
CA CYS A 214 8.75 -3.52 -21.74
C CYS A 214 8.57 -2.95 -23.15
N LYS A 215 7.47 -2.22 -23.44
CA LYS A 215 7.27 -1.53 -24.73
C LYS A 215 8.21 -0.34 -24.93
N PHE A 216 8.74 0.24 -23.84
CA PHE A 216 9.67 1.36 -23.88
C PHE A 216 11.14 0.92 -23.79
N LEU A 217 11.41 -0.34 -23.44
CA LEU A 217 12.76 -0.87 -23.27
C LEU A 217 13.38 -1.29 -24.61
N SER A 218 14.72 -1.42 -24.62
CA SER A 218 15.43 -2.03 -25.75
C SER A 218 15.00 -3.49 -25.94
N GLU A 219 15.14 -4.05 -27.14
CA GLU A 219 14.74 -5.44 -27.41
C GLU A 219 15.42 -6.45 -26.47
N GLN A 220 16.69 -6.21 -26.15
CA GLN A 220 17.48 -7.05 -25.24
C GLN A 220 16.96 -6.97 -23.81
N ASP A 221 16.80 -5.75 -23.27
CA ASP A 221 16.33 -5.54 -21.89
C ASP A 221 14.88 -5.99 -21.72
N SER A 222 14.04 -5.70 -22.71
CA SER A 222 12.64 -6.11 -22.76
C SER A 222 12.51 -7.63 -22.65
N LYS A 223 13.31 -8.37 -23.42
CA LYS A 223 13.35 -9.83 -23.34
C LYS A 223 13.80 -10.33 -21.97
N LEU A 224 14.87 -9.77 -21.41
CA LEU A 224 15.36 -10.15 -20.08
C LEU A 224 14.32 -9.90 -18.98
N VAL A 225 13.71 -8.71 -18.97
CA VAL A 225 12.67 -8.35 -17.99
C VAL A 225 11.45 -9.24 -18.16
N MET A 226 10.95 -9.47 -19.39
CA MET A 226 9.82 -10.38 -19.61
C MET A 226 10.12 -11.80 -19.14
N GLU A 227 11.30 -12.33 -19.47
CA GLU A 227 11.70 -13.66 -19.03
C GLU A 227 11.82 -13.77 -17.51
N THR A 228 12.15 -12.69 -16.84
CA THR A 228 12.36 -12.67 -15.38
C THR A 228 11.03 -12.53 -14.62
N TYR A 229 10.12 -11.69 -15.13
CA TYR A 229 8.90 -11.31 -14.41
C TYR A 229 7.62 -12.02 -14.87
N LEU A 230 7.59 -12.53 -16.11
CA LEU A 230 6.37 -13.07 -16.73
C LEU A 230 6.42 -14.59 -16.98
N LYS A 231 7.49 -15.29 -16.57
CA LYS A 231 7.65 -16.76 -16.76
C LYS A 231 6.81 -17.64 -15.83
N GLY A 232 5.94 -17.07 -14.99
CA GLY A 232 5.06 -17.80 -14.07
C GLY A 232 3.64 -17.96 -14.60
#